data_AF-A0A800MV60-F1
#
_entry.id   AF-A0A800MV60-F1
#
_cell.length_a   1.000
_cell.length_b   1.000
_cell.length_c   1.000
_cell.angle_alpha   90.00
_cell.angle_beta   90.00
_cell.angle_gamma   90.00
#
_symmetry.space_group_name_H-M   'P 1'
#
loop_
_entity.id
_entity.type
_entity.pdbx_description
1 polymer ?
#
loop_
_entity_poly.entity_id
_entity_poly.type
_entity_poly.pdbx_seq_one_letter_code
_entity_poly.pdbx_strand_id
1 'polypeptide(L)' 'MAAFIVIFFLFIPVYGVLLWSYFDPEESLLWGRRGMYKEEPEISEGAKKYTKVLSLVLMILITLIFAIVFFNLIVEKFS' A
#
# COMPACT_ATOMS: atom_id res chain seq x y z
N MET A 1 -16.66 15.66 -6.72
CA MET A 1 -15.35 16.03 -7.33
C MET A 1 -14.25 16.28 -6.29
N ALA A 2 -14.35 17.30 -5.43
CA ALA A 2 -13.28 17.67 -4.49
C ALA A 2 -12.88 16.56 -3.50
N ALA A 3 -13.86 15.81 -2.96
CA ALA A 3 -13.59 14.69 -2.07
C ALA A 3 -12.69 13.60 -2.68
N PHE A 4 -12.88 13.26 -3.97
CA PHE A 4 -12.06 12.26 -4.66
C PHE A 4 -10.61 12.70 -4.81
N ILE A 5 -10.39 13.99 -5.07
CA ILE A 5 -9.05 14.57 -5.18
C ILE A 5 -8.32 14.47 -3.83
N VAL A 6 -8.99 14.85 -2.74
CA VAL A 6 -8.43 14.76 -1.38
C VAL A 6 -8.10 13.30 -1.04
N ILE A 7 -9.02 12.37 -1.30
CA ILE A 7 -8.79 10.94 -1.08
C ILE A 7 -7.58 10.46 -1.89
N PHE A 8 -7.48 10.82 -3.17
CA PHE A 8 -6.33 10.43 -4.01
C PHE A 8 -4.99 10.86 -3.40
N PHE A 9 -4.89 12.11 -2.93
CA PHE A 9 -3.66 12.59 -2.27
C PHE A 9 -3.37 11.85 -0.95
N LEU A 10 -4.40 11.51 -0.17
CA LEU A 10 -4.23 10.73 1.06
C LEU A 10 -3.72 9.30 0.81
N PHE A 11 -3.95 8.75 -0.38
CA PHE A 11 -3.44 7.44 -0.76
C PHE A 11 -1.98 7.46 -1.23
N ILE A 12 -1.37 8.63 -1.48
CA ILE A 12 0.05 8.70 -1.88
C ILE A 12 0.98 8.11 -0.80
N PRO A 13 0.89 8.50 0.49
CA PRO A 13 1.69 7.87 1.55
C PRO A 13 1.42 6.37 1.67
N VAL A 14 0.15 5.95 1.52
CA VAL A 14 -0.23 4.52 1.56
C VAL A 14 0.52 3.76 0.47
N TYR A 15 0.56 4.30 -0.75
CA TYR A 15 1.27 3.71 -1.87
C TYR A 15 2.78 3.66 -1.63
N GLY A 16 3.36 4.70 -1.00
CA GLY A 16 4.75 4.72 -0.59
C GLY A 16 5.08 3.61 0.42
N VAL A 17 4.23 3.40 1.43
CA VAL A 17 4.39 2.31 2.41
C VAL A 17 4.28 0.95 1.75
N LEU A 18 3.34 0.75 0.81
CA LEU A 18 3.21 -0.52 0.08
C LEU A 18 4.44 -0.80 -0.80
N LEU A 19 4.96 0.21 -1.49
CA LEU A 19 6.19 0.08 -2.27
C LEU A 19 7.37 -0.28 -1.37
N TRP A 20 7.53 0.43 -0.25
CA TRP A 20 8.59 0.14 0.71
C TRP A 20 8.46 -1.28 1.26
N SER A 21 7.26 -1.72 1.64
CA SER A 21 6.99 -3.06 2.14
C SER A 21 7.22 -4.16 1.10
N TYR A 22 7.15 -3.83 -0.19
CA TYR A 22 7.49 -4.75 -1.27
C TYR A 22 9.00 -4.89 -1.47
N PHE A 23 9.75 -3.78 -1.46
CA PHE A 23 11.20 -3.81 -1.69
C PHE A 23 11.98 -4.26 -0.45
N ASP A 24 11.58 -3.79 0.73
CA ASP A 24 12.24 -4.06 2.01
C ASP A 24 11.22 -4.47 3.08
N PRO A 25 10.67 -5.69 2.99
CA PRO A 25 9.64 -6.18 3.91
C PRO A 25 10.15 -6.35 5.34
N GLU A 26 11.45 -6.56 5.52
CA GLU A 26 12.04 -6.80 6.84
C GLU A 26 12.06 -5.50 7.65
N GLU A 27 12.59 -4.44 7.04
CA GLU A 27 12.54 -3.10 7.62
C GLU A 27 11.10 -2.64 7.85
N SER A 28 10.21 -2.85 6.86
CA SER A 28 8.83 -2.37 6.94
C SER A 28 8.01 -3.08 8.03
N LEU A 29 8.24 -4.37 8.27
CA LEU A 29 7.55 -5.15 9.31
C LEU A 29 7.96 -4.74 10.72
N LEU A 30 9.22 -4.34 10.87
CA LEU A 30 9.85 -3.94 12.12
C LEU A 30 9.72 -2.43 12.40
N TRP A 31 9.26 -1.66 11.42
CA TRP A 31 9.07 -0.22 11.54
C TRP A 31 8.18 0.13 12.74
N GLY A 32 8.70 0.97 13.63
CA GLY A 32 8.03 1.38 14.88
C GLY A 32 8.01 0.33 15.99
N ARG A 33 8.43 -0.92 15.73
CA ARG A 33 8.41 -2.02 16.71
C ARG A 33 9.77 -2.55 17.12
N ARG A 34 10.86 -2.17 16.42
CA ARG A 34 12.23 -2.59 16.78
C ARG A 34 12.57 -2.41 18.26
N GLY A 35 12.20 -1.26 18.84
CA GLY A 35 12.47 -0.95 20.26
C GLY A 35 11.69 -1.78 21.29
N MET A 36 10.75 -2.63 20.85
CA MET A 36 9.98 -3.52 21.74
C MET A 36 10.71 -4.83 22.04
N TYR A 37 11.72 -5.18 21.24
CA TYR A 37 12.45 -6.44 21.35
C TYR A 37 13.77 -6.22 22.11
N LYS A 38 14.16 -7.21 22.91
CA LYS A 38 15.43 -7.16 23.67
C LYS A 38 16.67 -7.38 22.79
N GLU A 39 16.47 -8.05 21.66
CA GLU A 39 17.48 -8.42 20.66
C GLU A 39 16.90 -8.14 19.26
N GLU A 40 17.75 -8.13 18.23
CA GLU A 40 17.28 -7.88 16.85
C GLU A 40 16.30 -8.99 16.44
N PRO A 41 15.03 -8.66 16.14
CA PRO A 41 14.02 -9.65 15.84
C PRO A 41 14.22 -10.25 14.44
N GLU A 42 14.52 -11.55 14.38
CA GLU A 42 14.60 -12.28 13.12
C GLU A 42 13.20 -12.51 12.52
N ILE A 43 12.95 -11.95 11.34
CA ILE A 43 11.69 -12.15 10.61
C ILE A 43 11.75 -13.44 9.80
N SER A 44 10.71 -14.27 9.91
CA SER A 44 10.62 -15.52 9.14
C SER A 44 10.53 -15.26 7.63
N GLU A 45 11.14 -16.13 6.84
CA GLU A 45 11.07 -16.06 5.37
C GLU A 45 9.63 -16.12 4.84
N GLY A 46 8.75 -16.85 5.55
CA GLY A 46 7.32 -16.88 5.25
C GLY A 46 6.66 -15.51 5.40
N ALA A 47 6.96 -14.79 6.49
CA ALA A 47 6.44 -13.44 6.72
C ALA A 47 6.97 -12.43 5.69
N LYS A 48 8.25 -12.52 5.30
CA LYS A 48 8.84 -11.68 4.23
C LYS A 48 8.12 -11.90 2.90
N LYS A 49 7.93 -13.16 2.49
CA LYS A 49 7.24 -13.51 1.25
C LYS A 49 5.78 -13.08 1.26
N TYR A 50 5.08 -13.33 2.35
CA TYR A 50 3.68 -12.92 2.51
C TYR A 50 3.53 -11.40 2.38
N THR A 51 4.39 -10.64 3.04
CA THR A 51 4.37 -9.16 2.99
C THR A 51 4.61 -8.64 1.58
N LYS A 52 5.56 -9.22 0.84
CA LYS A 52 5.79 -8.89 -0.58
C LYS A 52 4.56 -9.15 -1.44
N VAL A 53 3.98 -10.35 -1.36
CA VAL A 53 2.80 -10.73 -2.14
C VAL A 53 1.61 -9.85 -1.79
N LEU A 54 1.35 -9.65 -0.50
CA LEU A 54 0.24 -8.83 -0.03
C LEU A 54 0.40 -7.37 -0.49
N SER A 55 1.60 -6.80 -0.39
CA SER A 55 1.87 -5.43 -0.84
C SER A 55 1.62 -5.27 -2.33
N LEU A 56 2.05 -6.24 -3.14
CA LEU A 56 1.80 -6.25 -4.58
C LEU A 56 0.30 -6.35 -4.90
N VAL A 57 -0.41 -7.28 -4.25
CA VAL A 57 -1.86 -7.47 -4.43
C VAL A 57 -2.61 -6.19 -4.07
N LEU A 58 -2.27 -5.54 -2.95
CA LEU A 58 -2.90 -4.29 -2.52
C LEU A 58 -2.61 -3.13 -3.49
N MET A 59 -1.38 -2.99 -3.99
CA MET A 59 -1.05 -2.00 -5.01
C MET A 59 -1.91 -2.17 -6.28
N ILE A 60 -2.04 -3.41 -6.76
CA ILE A 60 -2.88 -3.72 -7.92
C ILE A 60 -4.34 -3.38 -7.64
N LEU A 61 -4.89 -3.83 -6.50
CA LEU A 61 -6.28 -3.59 -6.12
C LEU A 61 -6.60 -2.10 -6.00
N ILE A 62 -5.75 -1.33 -5.31
CA ILE A 62 -5.92 0.12 -5.15
C ILE A 62 -5.88 0.81 -6.52
N THR A 63 -4.94 0.43 -7.39
CA THR A 63 -4.86 0.97 -8.75
C THR A 63 -6.12 0.69 -9.55
N LEU A 64 -6.63 -0.54 -9.51
CA LEU A 64 -7.86 -0.94 -10.20
C LEU A 64 -9.07 -0.16 -9.70
N ILE A 65 -9.21 0.02 -8.38
CA ILE A 65 -10.29 0.82 -7.79
C ILE A 65 -10.23 2.26 -8.30
N PHE A 66 -9.05 2.90 -8.26
CA PHE A 66 -8.91 4.27 -8.77
C PHE A 66 -9.19 4.36 -10.28
N ALA A 67 -8.75 3.38 -11.07
CA ALA A 67 -9.02 3.34 -12.50
C ALA A 67 -10.52 3.23 -12.80
N ILE A 68 -11.24 2.35 -12.08
CA ILE A 68 -12.70 2.19 -12.22
C ILE A 68 -13.43 3.48 -11.83
N VAL A 69 -13.07 4.08 -10.69
CA VAL A 69 -13.69 5.33 -10.24
C VAL A 69 -13.44 6.46 -11.24
N PHE A 70 -12.21 6.57 -11.75
CA PHE A 70 -11.86 7.57 -12.76
C PHE A 70 -12.62 7.37 -14.06
N PHE A 71 -12.74 6.13 -14.53
CA PHE A 71 -13.52 5.78 -15.72
C PHE A 71 -15.00 6.13 -15.56
N ASN A 72 -15.63 5.77 -14.43
CA ASN A 72 -17.02 6.11 -14.15
C ASN A 72 -17.26 7.63 -14.14
N LEU A 73 -16.32 8.38 -13.56
CA LEU A 73 -16.40 9.84 -13.53
C LEU A 73 -16.34 10.45 -14.93
N ILE A 74 -15.49 9.89 -15.80
CA ILE A 74 -15.44 10.29 -17.21
C ILE A 74 -16.78 9.99 -17.88
N VAL A 75 -17.31 8.78 -17.75
CA VAL A 75 -18.58 8.38 -18.39
C VAL A 75 -19.73 9.28 -17.94
N GLU A 76 -19.87 9.54 -16.64
CA GLU A 76 -20.90 10.43 -16.10
C GLU A 76 -20.81 11.86 -16.66
N LYS A 77 -19.60 12.34 -16.96
CA LYS A 77 -19.39 13.68 -17.56
C LYS A 77 -19.86 13.77 -19.02
N PHE A 78 -19.90 12.64 -19.74
CA PHE A 78 -20.24 12.59 -21.17
C PHE A 78 -21.61 11.96 -21.47
N SER A 79 -22.33 11.49 -20.45
CA SER A 79 -23.73 11.08 -20.53
C SER A 79 -24.68 12.22 -20.19
#